data_AF-A0A7F8QBH4-F1
#
_entry.id   AF-A0A7F8QBH4-F1
#
_cell.length_a   1.000
_cell.length_b   1.000
_cell.length_c   1.000
_cell.angle_alpha   90.00
_cell.angle_beta   90.00
_cell.angle_gamma   90.00
#
_symmetry.space_group_name_H-M   'P 1'
#
loop_
_entity.id
_entity.type
_entity.pdbx_description
1 polymer ?
#
loop_
_entity_poly.entity_id
_entity_poly.type
_entity_poly.pdbx_seq_one_letter_code
_entity_poly.pdbx_strand_id
1 'polypeptide(L)'
;MGPTETQRHIDSSKTIPSPGHCPGNTFSCQNSQCVTKVNPECDDRVDCSDGSDEAHCDCGLQPGWKTAGRIVGGMEASPGEFPWQVSLRENNEHFCGAAIVGAQWLVSAAHCFNE
;
A
#
# COMPACT_ATOMS: atom_id res chain seq x y z
N MET A 1 -8.59 -58.38 -3.91
CA MET A 1 -7.50 -57.52 -3.38
C MET A 1 -6.96 -56.72 -4.53
N GLY A 2 -7.28 -55.43 -4.55
CA GLY A 2 -6.77 -54.46 -5.51
C GLY A 2 -7.41 -53.13 -5.16
N PRO A 3 -6.65 -52.11 -4.70
CA PRO A 3 -7.21 -50.79 -4.56
C PRO A 3 -7.07 -50.06 -5.90
N THR A 4 -8.25 -49.65 -6.35
CA THR A 4 -8.61 -48.65 -7.36
C THR A 4 -7.62 -47.51 -7.56
N GLU A 5 -7.27 -47.30 -8.83
CA GLU A 5 -6.60 -46.14 -9.40
C GLU A 5 -7.42 -44.87 -9.12
N THR A 6 -6.89 -43.96 -8.29
CA THR A 6 -7.52 -42.67 -8.00
C THR A 6 -7.00 -41.65 -9.01
N GLN A 7 -7.83 -41.33 -9.99
CA GLN A 7 -7.60 -40.28 -10.97
C GLN A 7 -7.37 -38.94 -10.24
N ARG A 8 -6.14 -38.40 -10.28
CA ARG A 8 -5.88 -37.02 -9.85
C ARG A 8 -6.50 -36.07 -10.88
N HIS A 9 -7.68 -35.56 -10.56
CA HIS A 9 -8.26 -34.42 -11.25
C HIS A 9 -7.28 -33.24 -11.18
N ILE A 10 -6.76 -32.85 -12.33
CA ILE A 10 -6.09 -31.56 -12.52
C ILE A 10 -7.22 -30.53 -12.56
N ASP A 11 -7.57 -29.98 -11.40
CA ASP A 11 -8.48 -28.83 -11.35
C ASP A 11 -7.77 -27.63 -12.00
N SER A 12 -8.32 -27.19 -13.12
CA SER A 12 -7.80 -26.12 -13.98
C SER A 12 -8.04 -24.71 -13.40
N SER A 13 -8.22 -24.57 -12.08
CA SER A 13 -8.50 -23.28 -11.43
C SER A 13 -7.46 -22.90 -10.37
N LYS A 14 -6.39 -23.70 -10.20
CA LYS A 14 -5.31 -23.36 -9.27
C LYS A 14 -4.27 -22.49 -9.98
N THR A 15 -4.54 -21.19 -10.04
CA THR A 15 -3.50 -20.18 -10.30
C THR A 15 -2.39 -20.44 -9.29
N ILE A 16 -1.24 -20.93 -9.78
CA ILE A 16 -0.02 -21.02 -9.00
C ILE A 16 0.28 -19.58 -8.58
N PRO A 17 0.26 -19.21 -7.28
CA PRO A 17 0.71 -17.90 -6.89
C PRO A 17 2.18 -17.82 -7.23
N SER A 18 2.53 -16.93 -8.15
CA SER A 18 3.92 -16.62 -8.47
C SER A 18 4.68 -16.33 -7.17
N PRO A 19 5.94 -16.76 -7.02
CA PRO A 19 6.77 -16.37 -5.89
C PRO A 19 6.83 -14.84 -5.86
N GLY A 20 6.32 -14.22 -4.80
CA GLY A 20 6.30 -12.76 -4.66
C GLY A 20 5.07 -12.02 -5.18
N HIS A 21 3.90 -12.68 -5.32
CA HIS A 21 2.62 -11.96 -5.49
C HIS A 21 1.64 -12.36 -4.40
N CYS A 22 1.39 -11.43 -3.48
CA CYS A 22 0.38 -11.59 -2.45
C CYS A 22 -1.02 -11.39 -3.04
N PRO A 23 -2.02 -12.20 -2.66
CA PRO A 23 -3.38 -12.00 -3.13
C PRO A 23 -4.01 -10.74 -2.51
N GLY A 24 -4.77 -9.99 -3.31
CA GLY A 24 -5.53 -8.83 -2.84
C GLY A 24 -4.67 -7.57 -2.61
N ASN A 25 -5.08 -6.76 -1.64
CA ASN A 25 -4.44 -5.51 -1.20
C ASN A 25 -3.39 -5.75 -0.10
N THR A 26 -2.62 -6.82 -0.24
CA THR A 26 -1.66 -7.29 0.76
C THR A 26 -0.25 -6.84 0.38
N PHE A 27 0.51 -6.29 1.32
CA PHE A 27 1.90 -5.88 1.06
C PHE A 27 2.83 -7.10 0.98
N SER A 28 3.80 -7.04 0.07
CA SER A 28 4.80 -8.10 -0.14
C SER A 28 6.15 -7.70 0.44
N CYS A 29 6.58 -8.39 1.50
CA CYS A 29 7.90 -8.23 2.10
C CYS A 29 9.02 -8.78 1.21
N GLN A 30 10.26 -8.37 1.46
CA GLN A 30 11.43 -8.81 0.70
C GLN A 30 11.67 -10.33 0.86
N ASN A 31 11.38 -10.89 2.03
CA ASN A 31 11.42 -12.34 2.27
C ASN A 31 10.20 -13.12 1.74
N SER A 32 9.37 -12.52 0.88
CA SER A 32 8.13 -13.12 0.35
C SER A 32 7.04 -13.41 1.39
N GLN A 33 7.14 -12.86 2.60
CA GLN A 33 6.02 -12.76 3.53
C GLN A 33 4.97 -11.79 2.98
N CYS A 34 3.71 -12.07 3.27
CA CYS A 34 2.60 -11.20 2.93
C CYS A 34 1.99 -10.61 4.21
N VAL A 35 1.85 -9.29 4.29
CA VAL A 35 1.26 -8.57 5.43
C VAL A 35 -0.11 -8.03 5.05
N THR A 36 -1.14 -8.52 5.73
CA THR A 36 -2.53 -8.09 5.56
C THR A 36 -2.86 -6.99 6.58
N LYS A 37 -2.41 -5.76 6.30
CA LYS A 37 -2.70 -4.56 7.08
C LYS A 37 -2.87 -3.40 6.10
N VAL A 38 -3.67 -2.42 6.50
CA VAL A 38 -3.81 -1.18 5.74
C VAL A 38 -2.58 -0.32 6.00
N ASN A 39 -1.83 0.02 4.96
CA ASN A 39 -0.60 0.81 5.03
C ASN A 39 0.48 0.21 5.96
N PRO A 40 0.99 -1.00 5.67
CA PRO A 40 2.06 -1.61 6.45
C PRO A 40 3.45 -1.05 6.12
N GLU A 41 3.59 -0.22 5.08
CA GLU A 41 4.86 0.39 4.68
C GLU A 41 5.09 1.68 5.48
N CYS A 42 6.26 1.80 6.11
CA CYS A 42 6.74 3.00 6.79
C CYS A 42 5.75 3.60 7.80
N ASP A 43 5.23 2.77 8.71
CA ASP A 43 4.29 3.16 9.76
C ASP A 43 4.88 3.09 11.18
N ASP A 44 6.22 3.07 11.28
CA ASP A 44 7.00 2.93 12.51
C ASP A 44 6.73 1.59 13.25
N ARG A 45 6.15 0.60 12.56
CA ARG A 45 5.91 -0.74 13.10
C ARG A 45 6.42 -1.79 12.13
N VAL A 46 7.33 -2.61 12.62
CA VAL A 46 7.83 -3.78 11.88
C VAL A 46 6.73 -4.83 11.78
N ASP A 47 6.04 -4.89 10.64
CA ASP A 47 5.07 -5.93 10.29
C ASP A 47 5.70 -7.09 9.51
N CYS A 48 6.69 -6.79 8.66
CA CYS A 48 7.49 -7.82 8.00
C CYS A 48 8.51 -8.42 8.97
N SER A 49 8.63 -9.75 9.01
CA SER A 49 9.59 -10.42 9.90
C SER A 49 11.06 -10.10 9.59
N ASP A 50 11.36 -9.65 8.37
CA ASP A 50 12.66 -9.13 7.93
C ASP A 50 12.77 -7.60 7.98
N GLY A 51 11.72 -6.88 8.41
CA GLY A 51 11.68 -5.42 8.53
C GLY A 51 11.76 -4.67 7.20
N SER A 52 11.48 -5.36 6.08
CA SER A 52 11.60 -4.76 4.75
C SER A 52 10.53 -3.69 4.45
N ASP A 53 9.43 -3.70 5.18
CA ASP A 53 8.37 -2.70 5.17
C ASP A 53 8.80 -1.35 5.78
N GLU A 54 9.78 -1.37 6.67
CA GLU A 54 10.38 -0.19 7.30
C GLU A 54 11.79 0.12 6.73
N ALA A 55 12.27 -0.71 5.80
CA ALA A 55 13.53 -0.48 5.11
C ALA A 55 13.30 0.52 3.97
N HIS A 56 14.07 1.61 3.96
CA HIS A 56 13.99 2.68 2.95
C HIS A 56 12.78 3.63 3.06
N CYS A 57 12.45 4.05 4.28
CA CYS A 57 11.51 5.14 4.54
C CYS A 57 12.10 6.53 4.27
N ASP A 58 12.71 6.70 3.09
CA ASP A 58 13.11 8.02 2.61
C ASP A 58 11.86 8.82 2.17
N CYS A 59 11.92 10.13 2.30
CA CYS A 59 10.79 10.98 1.95
C CYS A 59 10.61 11.13 0.43
N GLY A 60 9.38 11.39 -0.01
CA GLY A 60 9.08 11.71 -1.41
C GLY A 60 9.08 10.52 -2.38
N LEU A 61 9.23 9.29 -1.89
CA LEU A 61 9.11 8.08 -2.70
C LEU A 61 7.64 7.79 -3.04
N GLN A 62 7.38 7.43 -4.31
CA GLN A 62 6.07 6.98 -4.79
C GLN A 62 6.15 5.51 -5.18
N PRO A 63 6.06 4.56 -4.23
CA PRO A 63 6.24 3.13 -4.52
C PRO A 63 5.25 2.60 -5.56
N GLY A 64 4.06 3.22 -5.66
CA GLY A 64 3.01 2.90 -6.63
C GLY A 64 3.18 3.54 -8.02
N TRP A 65 4.08 4.51 -8.22
CA TRP A 65 4.18 5.30 -9.46
C TRP A 65 5.46 5.00 -10.24
N LYS A 66 5.44 3.97 -11.09
CA LYS A 66 6.62 3.62 -11.93
C LYS A 66 6.75 4.45 -13.21
N THR A 67 5.67 5.08 -13.68
CA THR A 67 5.71 5.99 -14.85
C THR A 67 4.40 6.75 -14.97
N ALA A 68 4.41 8.09 -14.88
CA ALA A 68 3.48 8.93 -15.64
C ALA A 68 3.87 10.40 -15.59
N GLY A 69 3.65 11.06 -16.73
CA GLY A 69 3.83 12.50 -16.92
C GLY A 69 2.69 13.32 -16.30
N ARG A 70 2.62 14.59 -16.72
CA ARG A 70 1.66 15.60 -16.23
C ARG A 70 0.22 15.06 -16.17
N ILE A 71 -0.43 15.20 -15.01
CA ILE A 71 -1.83 14.86 -14.80
C ILE A 71 -2.73 15.74 -15.68
N VAL A 72 -3.17 15.22 -16.82
CA VAL A 72 -4.26 15.77 -17.63
C VAL A 72 -5.19 14.61 -17.94
N GLY A 73 -6.39 14.60 -17.34
CA GLY A 73 -7.29 13.45 -17.41
C GLY A 73 -6.84 12.28 -16.52
N GLY A 74 -6.43 12.57 -15.28
CA GLY A 74 -5.95 11.55 -14.34
C GLY A 74 -6.98 10.48 -13.99
N MET A 75 -6.52 9.47 -13.24
CA MET A 75 -7.34 8.38 -12.70
C MET A 75 -7.32 8.40 -11.17
N GLU A 76 -8.29 7.72 -10.55
CA GLU A 76 -8.31 7.52 -9.11
C GLU A 76 -7.02 6.84 -8.64
N ALA A 77 -6.45 7.40 -7.57
CA ALA A 77 -5.24 6.88 -6.96
C ALA A 77 -5.51 5.57 -6.23
N SER A 78 -4.58 4.62 -6.32
CA SER A 78 -4.59 3.44 -5.49
C SER A 78 -4.30 3.80 -4.02
N PRO A 79 -4.82 3.04 -3.04
CA PRO A 79 -4.44 3.22 -1.65
C PRO A 79 -2.91 3.17 -1.49
N GLY A 80 -2.33 4.17 -0.82
CA GLY A 80 -0.88 4.27 -0.62
C GLY A 80 -0.09 4.81 -1.82
N GLU A 81 -0.72 5.16 -2.95
CA GLU A 81 0.00 5.71 -4.12
C GLU A 81 0.64 7.07 -3.83
N PHE A 82 0.00 7.87 -2.98
CA PHE A 82 0.51 9.13 -2.46
C PHE A 82 0.51 9.10 -0.93
N PRO A 83 1.50 8.44 -0.29
CA PRO A 83 1.50 8.17 1.15
C PRO A 83 1.41 9.43 2.02
N TRP A 84 1.91 10.56 1.51
CA TRP A 84 1.92 11.83 2.22
C TRP A 84 0.59 12.59 2.16
N GLN A 85 -0.40 12.16 1.37
CA GLN A 85 -1.65 12.91 1.21
C GLN A 85 -2.52 12.84 2.47
N VAL A 86 -2.90 14.00 3.01
CA VAL A 86 -3.69 14.12 4.26
C VAL A 86 -4.98 14.89 4.04
N SER A 87 -6.04 14.40 4.69
CA SER A 87 -7.34 15.06 4.81
C SER A 87 -7.42 15.76 6.17
N LEU A 88 -7.37 17.10 6.18
CA LEU A 88 -7.71 17.89 7.37
C LEU A 88 -9.24 17.89 7.53
N ARG A 89 -9.71 17.60 8.75
CA ARG A 89 -11.14 17.44 9.04
C ARG A 89 -11.55 18.20 10.29
N GLU A 90 -12.72 18.83 10.24
CA GLU A 90 -13.42 19.43 11.38
C GLU A 90 -14.85 18.86 11.42
N ASN A 91 -15.37 18.52 12.59
CA ASN A 91 -16.68 17.86 12.72
C ASN A 91 -16.85 16.61 11.84
N ASN A 92 -15.75 15.89 11.61
CA ASN A 92 -15.66 14.74 10.71
C ASN A 92 -15.89 15.04 9.22
N GLU A 93 -15.88 16.31 8.80
CA GLU A 93 -15.96 16.76 7.42
C GLU A 93 -14.58 17.21 6.92
N HIS A 94 -14.24 16.86 5.69
CA HIS A 94 -13.00 17.32 5.05
C HIS A 94 -13.13 18.79 4.62
N PHE A 95 -12.18 19.63 5.01
CA PHE A 95 -12.17 21.05 4.64
C PHE A 95 -10.90 21.47 3.89
N CYS A 96 -9.75 20.83 4.14
CA CYS A 96 -8.49 21.15 3.47
C CYS A 96 -7.57 19.94 3.31
N GLY A 97 -6.65 20.04 2.36
CA GLY A 97 -5.54 19.09 2.18
C GLY A 97 -4.31 19.45 3.01
N ALA A 98 -3.43 18.48 3.23
CA ALA A 98 -2.09 18.68 3.76
C ALA A 98 -1.13 17.59 3.24
N ALA A 99 0.17 17.79 3.45
CA ALA A 99 1.21 16.82 3.14
C ALA A 99 2.04 16.48 4.38
N ILE A 100 2.32 15.19 4.59
CA ILE A 100 3.29 14.73 5.61
C ILE A 100 4.69 15.15 5.18
N VAL A 101 5.40 15.88 6.04
CA VAL A 101 6.81 16.30 5.81
C VAL A 101 7.77 15.73 6.85
N GLY A 102 7.24 15.07 7.88
CA GLY A 102 8.00 14.35 8.90
C GLY A 102 7.07 13.65 9.88
N ALA A 103 7.62 12.83 10.78
CA ALA A 103 6.87 11.97 11.71
C ALA A 103 5.81 12.71 12.55
N GLN A 104 6.00 14.01 12.79
CA GLN A 104 5.09 14.82 13.61
C GLN A 104 4.67 16.13 12.93
N TRP A 105 4.93 16.28 11.63
CA TRP A 105 4.76 17.55 10.93
C TRP A 105 3.99 17.39 9.63
N LEU A 106 2.94 18.19 9.50
CA LEU A 106 2.18 18.38 8.28
C LEU A 106 2.40 19.79 7.74
N VAL A 107 2.41 19.94 6.42
CA VAL A 107 2.36 21.23 5.73
C VAL A 107 1.02 21.38 5.03
N SER A 108 0.40 22.54 5.16
CA SER A 108 -0.85 22.90 4.50
C SER A 108 -0.83 24.39 4.13
N ALA A 109 -1.88 24.87 3.47
CA ALA A 109 -2.00 26.27 3.10
C ALA A 109 -2.45 27.12 4.30
N ALA A 110 -1.88 28.32 4.46
CA ALA A 110 -2.22 29.21 5.57
C ALA A 110 -3.71 29.61 5.61
N HIS A 111 -4.36 29.73 4.45
CA HIS A 111 -5.79 30.06 4.36
C HIS A 111 -6.71 28.97 4.92
N CYS A 112 -6.21 27.75 5.14
CA CYS A 112 -6.99 26.69 5.77
C CYS A 112 -7.26 26.94 7.26
N PHE A 113 -6.54 27.86 7.92
CA PHE A 113 -6.61 28.02 9.39
C PHE A 113 -7.07 29.42 9.83
N ASN A 114 -7.28 30.35 8.90
CA ASN A 114 -7.55 31.76 9.20
C ASN A 114 -8.69 32.31 8.32
N GLU A 115 -9.87 31.69 8.36
CA GLU A 115 -11.12 32.32 7.88
C GLU A 115 -12.11 32.54 9.04
#